data_AF-A0A5C7SSW2-F1
#
_entry.id   AF-A0A5C7SSW2-F1
#
_cell.length_a   1.000
_cell.length_b   1.000
_cell.length_c   1.000
_cell.angle_alpha   90.00
_cell.angle_beta   90.00
_cell.angle_gamma   90.00
#
_symmetry.space_group_name_H-M   'P 1'
#
loop_
_entity.id
_entity.type
_entity.pdbx_description
1 polymer ?
#
loop_
_entity_poly.entity_id
_entity_poly.type
_entity_poly.pdbx_seq_one_letter_code
_entity_poly.pdbx_strand_id
1 'polypeptide(L)'
;MREALWSLALLLAAYAAFEFLRALRLPREGASGLAVGPQPVTGTRTAAAAAAHDARDDEDDDFLAYAPLPSSVSSAAPAGAAPSAPTSAPAASSGAAEAEAAAAARFELELENSRLRQALQAQRDLVALQQTEIDRLVEDIAALRDELDAQASSVASSPEYSEAMVLARQGLNAEMIAVRCGITLAEAELVLALGRGAEGHG
;
A
#
# COMPACT_ATOMS: atom_id res chain seq x y z
N MET A 1 14.82 39.93 4.46
CA MET A 1 13.87 39.16 5.30
C MET A 1 12.46 39.18 4.71
N ARG A 2 11.78 40.32 4.63
CA ARG A 2 10.41 40.40 4.06
C ARG A 2 10.31 39.87 2.63
N GLU A 3 11.18 40.29 1.72
CA GLU A 3 11.19 39.81 0.32
C GLU A 3 11.38 38.28 0.21
N ALA A 4 12.21 37.69 1.07
CA ALA A 4 12.43 36.25 1.12
C ALA A 4 11.18 35.49 1.63
N LEU A 5 10.45 36.09 2.58
CA LEU A 5 9.18 35.54 3.06
C LEU A 5 8.09 35.60 1.97
N TRP A 6 8.03 36.69 1.20
CA TRP A 6 7.10 36.80 0.08
C TRP A 6 7.41 35.80 -1.03
N SER A 7 8.68 35.59 -1.37
CA SER A 7 9.05 34.56 -2.37
C SER A 7 8.71 33.16 -1.91
N LEU A 8 8.91 32.84 -0.63
CA LEU A 8 8.59 31.53 -0.06
C LEU A 8 7.08 31.30 0.00
N ALA A 9 6.30 32.31 0.42
CA ALA A 9 4.84 32.24 0.42
C ALA A 9 4.27 32.06 -0.99
N LEU A 10 4.82 32.76 -1.99
CA LEU A 10 4.38 32.64 -3.38
C LEU A 10 4.72 31.26 -3.96
N LEU A 11 5.90 30.73 -3.66
CA LEU A 11 6.31 29.39 -4.06
C LEU A 11 5.39 28.31 -3.46
N LEU A 12 5.05 28.43 -2.17
CA LEU A 12 4.17 27.49 -1.47
C LEU A 12 2.73 27.57 -2.00
N ALA A 13 2.23 28.77 -2.29
CA ALA A 13 0.92 28.96 -2.93
C ALA A 13 0.86 28.38 -4.35
N ALA A 14 1.92 28.57 -5.15
CA ALA A 14 2.03 27.99 -6.49
C ALA A 14 2.07 26.45 -6.44
N TYR A 15 2.79 25.87 -5.48
CA TYR A 15 2.84 24.44 -5.26
C TYR A 15 1.48 23.85 -4.86
N ALA A 16 0.77 24.48 -3.93
CA ALA A 16 -0.57 24.06 -3.53
C ALA A 16 -1.58 24.15 -4.69
N ALA A 17 -1.52 25.21 -5.50
CA ALA A 17 -2.35 25.35 -6.69
C ALA A 17 -2.06 24.25 -7.73
N PHE A 18 -0.79 23.88 -7.90
CA PHE A 18 -0.38 22.79 -8.79
C PHE A 18 -0.90 21.43 -8.33
N GLU A 19 -0.76 21.10 -7.03
CA GLU A 19 -1.31 19.87 -6.44
C GLU A 19 -2.84 19.81 -6.58
N PHE A 20 -3.53 20.92 -6.35
CA PHE A 20 -4.98 21.00 -6.52
C PHE A 20 -5.42 20.78 -7.98
N LEU A 21 -4.71 21.38 -8.94
CA LEU A 21 -4.95 21.17 -10.36
C LEU A 21 -4.62 19.73 -10.80
N ARG A 22 -3.58 19.13 -10.20
CA ARG A 22 -3.22 17.73 -10.43
C ARG A 22 -4.30 16.80 -9.89
N ALA A 23 -4.85 17.08 -8.71
CA ALA A 23 -5.96 16.33 -8.12
C ALA A 23 -7.24 16.41 -8.99
N LEU A 24 -7.51 17.57 -9.61
CA LEU A 24 -8.62 17.77 -10.54
C LEU A 24 -8.39 17.13 -11.92
N ARG A 25 -7.13 16.95 -12.31
CA ARG A 25 -6.72 16.38 -13.61
C ARG A 25 -6.52 14.87 -13.58
N LEU A 26 -6.58 14.22 -12.41
CA LEU A 26 -6.74 12.78 -12.35
C LEU A 26 -8.08 12.43 -13.04
N PRO A 27 -8.05 11.74 -14.18
CA PRO A 27 -9.24 11.43 -14.94
C PRO A 27 -10.23 10.70 -14.04
N ARG A 28 -11.45 11.25 -13.96
CA ARG A 28 -12.59 10.64 -13.28
C ARG A 28 -13.09 9.46 -14.13
N GLU A 29 -12.24 8.44 -14.30
CA GLU A 29 -12.62 7.14 -14.86
C GLU A 29 -13.47 6.42 -13.81
N GLY A 30 -14.78 6.70 -13.86
CA GLY A 30 -15.75 6.15 -12.93
C GLY A 30 -17.10 6.84 -12.97
N ALA A 31 -17.23 7.98 -13.66
CA ALA A 31 -18.52 8.64 -13.87
C ALA A 31 -19.05 8.39 -15.30
N SER A 32 -19.13 7.12 -15.71
CA SER A 32 -19.93 6.68 -16.87
C SER A 32 -20.22 5.18 -16.75
N GLY A 33 -21.09 4.85 -15.80
CA GLY A 33 -21.79 3.58 -15.70
C GLY A 33 -23.19 3.86 -15.19
N LEU A 34 -24.15 3.73 -16.09
CA LEU A 34 -25.54 4.11 -15.95
C LEU A 34 -26.31 3.33 -14.86
N ALA A 35 -27.18 4.07 -14.17
CA ALA A 35 -28.56 3.73 -13.82
C ALA A 35 -28.96 2.22 -13.77
N VAL A 36 -29.16 1.71 -12.56
CA VAL A 36 -30.21 0.71 -12.26
C VAL A 36 -30.88 1.15 -10.95
N GLY A 37 -32.20 1.40 -11.02
CA GLY A 37 -32.98 1.93 -9.91
C GLY A 37 -33.20 0.96 -8.75
N PRO A 38 -33.74 1.44 -7.61
CA PRO A 38 -34.02 0.60 -6.46
C PRO A 38 -35.22 -0.30 -6.75
N GLN A 39 -34.99 -1.61 -6.86
CA GLN A 39 -36.07 -2.60 -6.86
C GLN A 39 -36.48 -2.89 -5.41
N PRO A 40 -37.77 -2.76 -5.06
CA PRO A 40 -38.29 -3.19 -3.77
C PRO A 40 -38.41 -4.72 -3.74
N VAL A 41 -37.66 -5.37 -2.85
CA VAL A 41 -37.79 -6.78 -2.52
C VAL A 41 -39.14 -7.03 -1.84
N THR A 42 -40.12 -7.55 -2.58
CA THR A 42 -41.33 -8.13 -2.00
C THR A 42 -40.98 -9.47 -1.36
N GLY A 43 -41.19 -9.53 -0.06
CA GLY A 43 -40.92 -10.72 0.74
C GLY A 43 -41.79 -11.92 0.37
N THR A 44 -41.22 -13.10 0.59
CA THR A 44 -42.01 -14.27 0.96
C THR A 44 -41.35 -14.91 2.18
N ARG A 45 -42.06 -14.75 3.29
CA ARG A 45 -41.82 -15.33 4.59
C ARG A 45 -42.10 -16.84 4.52
N THR A 46 -41.15 -17.66 4.95
CA THR A 46 -41.45 -18.80 5.82
C THR A 46 -40.43 -18.87 6.92
N ALA A 47 -40.95 -18.83 8.14
CA ALA A 47 -40.24 -18.88 9.40
C ALA A 47 -39.67 -20.28 9.69
N ALA A 48 -38.54 -20.35 10.39
CA ALA A 48 -38.51 -20.80 11.80
C ALA A 48 -37.07 -21.07 12.29
N ALA A 49 -36.89 -20.85 13.59
CA ALA A 49 -35.81 -21.29 14.49
C ALA A 49 -34.65 -20.30 14.74
N ALA A 50 -34.75 -19.71 15.94
CA ALA A 50 -33.82 -18.86 16.64
C ALA A 50 -32.50 -19.55 17.03
N ALA A 51 -31.41 -18.79 17.07
CA ALA A 51 -30.67 -18.46 18.31
C ALA A 51 -29.43 -17.62 17.96
N ALA A 52 -29.07 -16.74 18.90
CA ALA A 52 -28.08 -15.69 18.77
C ALA A 52 -26.66 -16.17 18.40
N HIS A 53 -26.02 -15.48 17.45
CA HIS A 53 -24.58 -15.31 17.47
C HIS A 53 -24.17 -13.95 16.91
N ASP A 54 -23.43 -13.23 17.74
CA ASP A 54 -22.62 -12.06 17.45
C ASP A 54 -21.68 -12.37 16.28
N ALA A 55 -21.80 -11.64 15.18
CA ALA A 55 -20.88 -11.75 14.05
C ALA A 55 -20.66 -10.35 13.47
N ARG A 56 -19.42 -9.91 13.66
CA ARG A 56 -18.83 -8.68 13.16
C ARG A 56 -18.89 -8.62 11.64
N ASP A 57 -18.87 -7.38 11.14
CA ASP A 57 -18.27 -7.03 9.85
C ASP A 57 -17.01 -7.89 9.61
N ASP A 58 -16.94 -8.54 8.46
CA ASP A 58 -16.04 -8.08 7.41
C ASP A 58 -16.34 -8.87 6.14
N GLU A 59 -16.78 -8.11 5.13
CA GLU A 59 -16.75 -8.49 3.73
C GLU A 59 -15.28 -8.67 3.28
N ASP A 60 -15.08 -9.33 2.15
CA ASP A 60 -13.81 -9.44 1.39
C ASP A 60 -12.95 -10.70 1.58
N ASP A 61 -13.49 -11.87 1.25
CA ASP A 61 -12.71 -13.03 0.75
C ASP A 61 -13.03 -13.30 -0.73
N ASP A 62 -13.00 -12.26 -1.58
CA ASP A 62 -13.08 -12.37 -3.05
C ASP A 62 -11.70 -12.19 -3.74
N PHE A 63 -10.61 -12.28 -2.98
CA PHE A 63 -9.24 -12.14 -3.49
C PHE A 63 -8.73 -13.35 -4.30
N LEU A 64 -9.44 -14.48 -4.31
CA LEU A 64 -8.96 -15.73 -4.93
C LEU A 64 -9.74 -16.18 -6.17
N ALA A 65 -10.59 -15.33 -6.74
CA ALA A 65 -11.39 -15.67 -7.93
C ALA A 65 -10.69 -15.41 -9.28
N TYR A 66 -9.35 -15.43 -9.35
CA TYR A 66 -8.61 -15.34 -10.61
C TYR A 66 -7.88 -16.64 -10.95
N ALA A 67 -8.64 -17.69 -11.24
CA ALA A 67 -8.13 -18.89 -11.88
C ALA A 67 -8.94 -19.14 -13.17
N PRO A 68 -8.37 -18.96 -14.37
CA PRO A 68 -9.06 -19.35 -15.59
C PRO A 68 -9.10 -20.88 -15.66
N LEU A 69 -10.29 -21.46 -15.42
CA LEU A 69 -10.54 -22.89 -15.62
C LEU A 69 -10.58 -23.18 -17.13
N PRO A 70 -9.81 -24.16 -17.64
CA PRO A 70 -9.85 -24.52 -19.06
C PRO A 70 -11.22 -25.10 -19.42
N SER A 71 -11.83 -24.60 -20.50
CA SER A 71 -13.08 -25.11 -21.04
C SER A 71 -12.92 -26.57 -21.44
N SER A 72 -13.63 -27.48 -20.77
CA SER A 72 -13.75 -28.86 -21.23
C SER A 72 -14.57 -28.86 -22.52
N VAL A 73 -13.89 -29.09 -23.64
CA VAL A 73 -14.54 -29.44 -24.91
C VAL A 73 -15.28 -30.77 -24.69
N SER A 74 -16.59 -30.65 -24.54
CA SER A 74 -17.53 -31.76 -24.55
C SER A 74 -17.46 -32.44 -25.91
N SER A 75 -16.69 -33.53 -26.00
CA SER A 75 -16.73 -34.45 -27.14
C SER A 75 -18.04 -35.23 -27.08
N ALA A 76 -19.10 -34.61 -27.59
CA ALA A 76 -20.31 -35.31 -27.99
C ALA A 76 -19.98 -36.20 -29.20
N ALA A 77 -19.75 -37.49 -28.95
CA ALA A 77 -19.67 -38.51 -30.00
C ALA A 77 -21.07 -39.09 -30.24
N PRO A 78 -21.64 -39.01 -31.46
CA PRO A 78 -22.79 -39.81 -31.82
C PRO A 78 -22.33 -41.22 -32.23
N ALA A 79 -23.15 -42.19 -31.84
CA ALA A 79 -23.02 -43.58 -32.23
C ALA A 79 -23.27 -43.76 -33.74
N GLY A 80 -22.46 -44.61 -34.37
CA GLY A 80 -22.82 -45.38 -35.56
C GLY A 80 -22.06 -45.05 -36.84
N ALA A 81 -21.10 -45.91 -37.22
CA ALA A 81 -20.86 -46.32 -38.61
C ALA A 81 -19.85 -47.48 -38.67
N ALA A 82 -20.25 -48.56 -39.34
CA ALA A 82 -19.43 -49.71 -39.72
C ALA A 82 -18.38 -49.34 -40.81
N PRO A 83 -17.39 -50.21 -41.09
CA PRO A 83 -16.16 -49.83 -41.78
C PRO A 83 -16.30 -49.91 -43.31
N SER A 84 -15.72 -48.97 -44.05
CA SER A 84 -15.46 -49.14 -45.49
C SER A 84 -14.34 -48.21 -46.00
N ALA A 85 -13.26 -48.88 -46.41
CA ALA A 85 -12.30 -48.59 -47.47
C ALA A 85 -11.43 -47.30 -47.45
N PRO A 86 -10.11 -47.44 -47.71
CA PRO A 86 -9.18 -46.32 -47.78
C PRO A 86 -9.28 -45.62 -49.15
N THR A 87 -9.50 -44.31 -49.14
CA THR A 87 -9.19 -43.44 -50.29
C THR A 87 -7.99 -42.58 -49.92
N SER A 88 -6.93 -42.76 -50.70
CA SER A 88 -5.61 -42.19 -50.52
C SER A 88 -5.56 -40.73 -51.02
N ALA A 89 -5.11 -39.84 -50.12
CA ALA A 89 -4.54 -38.50 -50.33
C ALA A 89 -5.49 -37.32 -50.67
N PRO A 90 -5.23 -36.09 -50.13
CA PRO A 90 -3.99 -35.62 -49.53
C PRO A 90 -4.14 -35.30 -48.03
N ALA A 91 -4.01 -36.30 -47.16
CA ALA A 91 -3.91 -36.09 -45.70
C ALA A 91 -2.48 -35.68 -45.27
N ALA A 92 -1.49 -35.82 -46.16
CA ALA A 92 -0.09 -35.54 -45.85
C ALA A 92 0.21 -34.03 -45.73
N SER A 93 -0.57 -33.16 -46.39
CA SER A 93 -0.37 -31.70 -46.35
C SER A 93 -1.03 -31.03 -45.15
N SER A 94 -2.13 -31.58 -44.60
CA SER A 94 -2.79 -31.01 -43.41
C SER A 94 -2.00 -31.30 -42.14
N GLY A 95 -1.48 -32.53 -41.97
CA GLY A 95 -0.66 -32.90 -40.81
C GLY A 95 0.68 -32.14 -40.74
N ALA A 96 1.27 -31.80 -41.89
CA ALA A 96 2.48 -30.98 -41.95
C ALA A 96 2.20 -29.52 -41.51
N ALA A 97 1.09 -28.94 -41.96
CA ALA A 97 0.68 -27.59 -41.57
C ALA A 97 0.29 -27.49 -40.09
N GLU A 98 -0.38 -28.51 -39.54
CA GLU A 98 -0.71 -28.60 -38.11
C GLU A 98 0.54 -28.75 -37.23
N ALA A 99 1.54 -29.52 -37.68
CA ALA A 99 2.82 -29.67 -36.98
C ALA A 99 3.64 -28.36 -36.98
N GLU A 100 3.62 -27.61 -38.08
CA GLU A 100 4.28 -26.31 -38.19
C GLU A 100 3.60 -25.24 -37.32
N ALA A 101 2.25 -25.21 -37.29
CA ALA A 101 1.49 -24.34 -36.39
C ALA A 101 1.76 -24.66 -34.91
N ALA A 102 1.86 -25.93 -34.54
CA ALA A 102 2.21 -26.34 -33.19
C ALA A 102 3.66 -25.97 -32.81
N ALA A 103 4.59 -25.99 -33.77
CA ALA A 103 5.96 -25.53 -33.55
C ALA A 103 6.04 -24.01 -33.36
N ALA A 104 5.28 -23.24 -34.16
CA ALA A 104 5.18 -21.79 -34.02
C ALA A 104 4.59 -21.39 -32.66
N ALA A 105 3.52 -22.05 -32.21
CA ALA A 105 2.92 -21.79 -30.90
C ALA A 105 3.87 -22.11 -29.73
N ARG A 106 4.69 -23.17 -29.84
CA ARG A 106 5.72 -23.48 -28.83
C ARG A 106 6.79 -22.41 -28.76
N PHE A 107 7.25 -21.92 -29.92
CA PHE A 107 8.25 -20.85 -29.97
C PHE A 107 7.70 -19.55 -29.38
N GLU A 108 6.45 -19.20 -29.67
CA GLU A 108 5.77 -18.05 -29.07
C GLU A 108 5.71 -18.16 -27.54
N LEU A 109 5.34 -19.33 -27.02
CA LEU A 109 5.29 -19.60 -25.58
C LEU A 109 6.69 -19.52 -24.95
N GLU A 110 7.72 -20.06 -25.59
CA GLU A 110 9.11 -19.94 -25.11
C GLU A 110 9.59 -18.49 -25.04
N LEU A 111 9.21 -17.67 -26.02
CA LEU A 111 9.53 -16.26 -26.07
C LEU A 111 8.78 -15.47 -24.99
N GLU A 112 7.49 -15.76 -24.80
CA GLU A 112 6.70 -15.18 -23.71
C GLU A 112 7.27 -15.57 -22.35
N ASN A 113 7.63 -16.85 -22.15
CA ASN A 113 8.24 -17.30 -20.92
C ASN A 113 9.58 -16.60 -20.65
N SER A 114 10.39 -16.39 -21.69
CA SER A 114 11.64 -15.64 -21.60
C SER A 114 11.39 -14.18 -21.21
N ARG A 115 10.38 -13.52 -21.78
CA ARG A 115 9.97 -12.16 -21.41
C ARG A 115 9.48 -12.07 -19.97
N LEU A 116 8.64 -13.02 -19.54
CA LEU A 116 8.14 -13.08 -18.16
C LEU A 116 9.28 -13.27 -17.16
N ARG A 117 10.23 -14.15 -17.46
CA ARG A 117 11.44 -14.34 -16.62
C ARG A 117 12.25 -13.05 -16.52
N GLN A 118 12.44 -12.33 -17.64
CA GLN A 118 13.15 -11.05 -17.64
C GLN A 118 12.41 -9.99 -16.82
N ALA A 119 11.08 -9.90 -16.94
CA ALA A 119 10.26 -8.98 -16.16
C ALA A 119 10.33 -9.29 -14.65
N LEU A 120 10.23 -10.57 -14.27
CA LEU A 120 10.39 -11.00 -12.88
C LEU A 120 11.78 -10.69 -12.33
N GLN A 121 12.83 -10.84 -13.15
CA GLN A 121 14.18 -10.49 -12.73
C GLN A 121 14.31 -8.98 -12.49
N ALA A 122 13.84 -8.15 -13.42
CA ALA A 122 13.84 -6.70 -13.27
C ALA A 122 13.06 -6.24 -12.02
N GLN A 123 11.92 -6.88 -11.73
CA GLN A 123 11.14 -6.59 -10.53
C GLN A 123 11.91 -6.96 -9.25
N ARG A 124 12.57 -8.12 -9.22
CA ARG A 124 13.41 -8.53 -8.08
C ARG A 124 14.57 -7.57 -7.85
N ASP A 125 15.21 -7.11 -8.92
CA ASP A 125 16.30 -6.15 -8.83
C ASP A 125 15.81 -4.81 -8.25
N LEU A 126 14.63 -4.33 -8.65
CA LEU A 126 14.01 -3.13 -8.10
C LEU A 126 13.71 -3.30 -6.60
N VAL A 127 13.13 -4.43 -6.20
CA VAL A 127 12.85 -4.74 -4.79
C VAL A 127 14.14 -4.78 -3.97
N ALA A 128 15.22 -5.36 -4.50
CA ALA A 128 16.52 -5.39 -3.82
C ALA A 128 17.10 -3.98 -3.62
N LEU A 129 16.95 -3.09 -4.60
CA LEU A 129 17.33 -1.68 -4.48
C LEU A 129 16.49 -0.97 -3.41
N GLN A 130 15.18 -1.18 -3.40
CA GLN A 130 14.29 -0.61 -2.39
C GLN A 130 14.65 -1.07 -0.98
N GLN A 131 14.93 -2.37 -0.80
CA GLN A 131 15.37 -2.91 0.49
C GLN A 131 16.66 -2.24 0.97
N THR A 132 17.64 -2.09 0.06
CA THR A 132 18.90 -1.40 0.38
C THR A 132 18.68 0.05 0.81
N GLU A 133 17.75 0.76 0.15
CA GLU A 133 17.42 2.14 0.49
C GLU A 133 16.68 2.23 1.83
N ILE A 134 15.74 1.31 2.09
CA ILE A 134 15.06 1.21 3.38
C ILE A 134 16.07 0.97 4.50
N ASP A 135 17.00 0.05 4.31
CA ASP A 135 18.03 -0.25 5.31
C ASP A 135 18.88 0.99 5.63
N ARG A 136 19.24 1.79 4.61
CA ARG A 136 19.93 3.06 4.81
C ARG A 136 19.09 4.08 5.57
N LEU A 137 17.82 4.26 5.19
CA LEU A 137 16.93 5.19 5.88
C LEU A 137 16.69 4.77 7.34
N VAL A 138 16.62 3.47 7.61
CA VAL A 138 16.50 2.94 8.97
C VAL A 138 17.76 3.27 9.79
N GLU A 139 18.94 3.09 9.20
CA GLU A 139 20.21 3.47 9.83
C GLU A 139 20.29 4.97 10.10
N ASP A 140 19.93 5.81 9.13
CA ASP A 140 19.91 7.26 9.29
C ASP A 140 18.92 7.70 10.39
N ILE A 141 17.73 7.09 10.44
CA ILE A 141 16.76 7.35 11.50
C ILE A 141 17.30 6.92 12.87
N ALA A 142 17.99 5.78 12.95
CA ALA A 142 18.59 5.32 14.19
C ALA A 142 19.68 6.30 14.67
N ALA A 143 20.57 6.74 13.76
CA ALA A 143 21.59 7.72 14.07
C ALA A 143 21.02 9.07 14.53
N LEU A 144 19.96 9.56 13.88
CA LEU A 144 19.28 10.80 14.28
C LEU A 144 18.58 10.68 15.64
N ARG A 145 18.03 9.51 15.96
CA ARG A 145 17.45 9.24 17.28
C ARG A 145 18.53 9.25 18.37
N ASP A 146 19.65 8.58 18.13
CA ASP A 146 20.79 8.58 19.05
C ASP A 146 21.35 10.00 19.26
N GLU A 147 21.42 10.82 18.20
CA GLU A 147 21.84 12.21 18.31
C GLU A 147 20.85 13.04 19.14
N LEU A 148 19.54 12.87 18.93
CA LEU A 148 18.52 13.53 19.74
C LEU A 148 18.58 13.10 21.21
N ASP A 149 18.77 11.81 21.49
CA ASP A 149 18.89 11.29 22.85
C ASP A 149 20.17 11.80 23.54
N ALA A 150 21.28 11.91 22.79
CA ALA A 150 22.51 12.53 23.28
C ALA A 150 22.32 14.02 23.59
N GLN A 151 21.63 14.76 22.71
CA GLN A 151 21.28 16.16 22.94
C GLN A 151 20.36 16.32 24.17
N ALA A 152 19.31 15.52 24.29
CA ALA A 152 18.41 15.52 25.44
C ALA A 152 19.15 15.21 26.75
N SER A 153 20.06 14.24 26.73
CA SER A 153 20.90 13.88 27.88
C SER A 153 21.87 15.01 28.24
N SER A 154 22.45 15.70 27.25
CA SER A 154 23.32 16.85 27.49
C SER A 154 22.58 18.00 28.17
N VAL A 155 21.36 18.31 27.73
CA VAL A 155 20.49 19.32 28.33
C VAL A 155 20.09 18.90 29.75
N ALA A 156 19.75 17.62 29.95
CA ALA A 156 19.40 17.07 31.26
C ALA A 156 20.54 17.09 32.28
N SER A 157 21.80 17.11 31.82
CA SER A 157 22.98 17.20 32.69
C SER A 157 23.29 18.61 33.20
N SER A 158 22.62 19.66 32.69
CA SER A 158 22.76 21.01 33.24
C SER A 158 22.08 21.12 34.62
N PRO A 159 22.72 21.72 35.63
CA PRO A 159 22.13 21.94 36.95
C PRO A 159 20.81 22.74 36.88
N GLU A 160 20.70 23.72 35.99
CA GLU A 160 19.48 24.53 35.81
C GLU A 160 18.29 23.67 35.35
N TYR A 161 18.56 22.68 34.50
CA TYR A 161 17.55 21.77 33.98
C TYR A 161 17.12 20.72 34.99
N SER A 162 18.07 20.21 35.79
CA SER A 162 17.76 19.30 36.90
C SER A 162 16.82 19.95 37.92
N GLU A 163 17.00 21.25 38.18
CA GLU A 163 16.09 22.02 39.02
C GLU A 163 14.73 22.14 38.34
N ALA A 164 14.67 22.56 37.08
CA ALA A 164 13.44 22.66 36.30
C ALA A 164 12.62 21.34 36.30
N MET A 165 13.28 20.19 36.20
CA MET A 165 12.66 18.86 36.28
C MET A 165 12.00 18.55 37.63
N VAL A 166 12.60 19.01 38.74
CA VAL A 166 12.00 18.90 40.07
C VAL A 166 10.75 19.78 40.16
N LEU A 167 10.78 20.98 39.58
CA LEU A 167 9.65 21.91 39.59
C LEU A 167 8.49 21.46 38.71
N ALA A 168 8.80 20.84 37.56
CA ALA A 168 7.80 20.21 36.70
C ALA A 168 7.07 19.07 37.42
N ARG A 169 7.80 18.23 38.16
CA ARG A 169 7.21 17.16 39.01
C ARG A 169 6.37 17.70 40.16
N GLN A 170 6.66 18.90 40.65
CA GLN A 170 5.83 19.62 41.62
C GLN A 170 4.56 20.23 41.00
N GLY A 171 4.36 20.09 39.68
CA GLY A 171 3.16 20.56 38.97
C GLY A 171 3.19 22.04 38.56
N LEU A 172 4.36 22.68 38.53
CA LEU A 172 4.47 24.04 38.03
C LEU A 172 4.25 24.12 36.51
N ASN A 173 3.70 25.23 36.04
CA ASN A 173 3.52 25.50 34.62
C ASN A 173 4.82 25.97 33.95
N ALA A 174 4.86 25.89 32.60
CA ALA A 174 6.06 26.19 31.81
C ALA A 174 6.59 27.61 32.05
N GLU A 175 5.68 28.58 32.13
CA GLU A 175 6.01 30.00 32.33
C GLU A 175 6.70 30.25 33.68
N MET A 176 6.21 29.65 34.76
CA MET A 176 6.85 29.80 36.08
C MET A 176 8.21 29.10 36.13
N ILE A 177 8.36 27.94 35.47
CA ILE A 177 9.63 27.21 35.42
C ILE A 177 10.67 28.03 34.64
N ALA A 178 10.29 28.58 33.48
CA ALA A 178 11.15 29.43 32.66
C ALA A 178 11.71 30.62 33.45
N VAL A 179 10.83 31.36 34.13
CA VAL A 179 11.23 32.53 34.94
C VAL A 179 12.12 32.12 36.12
N ARG A 180 11.82 31.00 36.79
CA ARG A 180 12.52 30.62 38.02
C ARG A 180 13.89 29.99 37.77
N CYS A 181 14.02 29.21 36.69
CA CYS A 181 15.28 28.57 36.31
C CYS A 181 16.10 29.39 35.30
N GLY A 182 15.58 30.52 34.81
CA GLY A 182 16.26 31.35 33.83
C GLY A 182 16.39 30.72 32.45
N ILE A 183 15.53 29.74 32.14
CA ILE A 183 15.49 29.03 30.86
C ILE A 183 14.41 29.61 29.93
N THR A 184 14.47 29.29 28.64
CA THR A 184 13.46 29.73 27.68
C THR A 184 12.11 29.04 27.90
N LEU A 185 11.03 29.65 27.42
CA LEU A 185 9.70 29.04 27.49
C LEU A 185 9.65 27.68 26.77
N ALA A 186 10.32 27.57 25.62
CA ALA A 186 10.40 26.34 24.85
C ALA A 186 11.13 25.21 25.62
N GLU A 187 12.22 25.55 26.32
CA GLU A 187 12.93 24.60 27.18
C GLU A 187 12.04 24.16 28.36
N ALA A 188 11.27 25.06 28.96
CA ALA A 188 10.34 24.71 30.04
C ALA A 188 9.17 23.82 29.58
N GLU A 189 8.66 24.02 28.36
CA GLU A 189 7.67 23.13 27.74
C GLU A 189 8.24 21.74 27.46
N LEU A 190 9.50 21.66 26.99
CA LEU A 190 10.22 20.40 26.81
C LEU A 190 10.36 19.65 28.14
N VAL A 191 10.73 20.34 29.22
CA VAL A 191 10.84 19.75 30.56
C VAL A 191 9.52 19.10 30.98
N LEU A 192 8.39 19.78 30.76
CA LEU A 192 7.06 19.25 31.08
C LEU A 192 6.67 18.06 30.21
N ALA A 193 6.99 18.09 28.92
CA ALA A 193 6.74 16.98 28.01
C ALA A 193 7.51 15.72 28.41
N LEU A 194 8.80 15.86 28.74
CA LEU A 194 9.63 14.76 29.24
C LEU A 194 9.14 14.24 30.60
N GLY A 195 8.73 15.14 31.51
CA GLY A 195 8.15 14.76 32.79
C GLY A 195 6.89 13.91 32.65
N ARG A 196 5.99 14.24 31.71
CA ARG A 196 4.79 13.43 31.41
C ARG A 196 5.12 12.10 30.73
N GLY A 197 6.13 12.08 29.84
CA GLY A 197 6.57 10.86 29.17
C GLY A 197 7.16 9.82 30.14
N ALA A 198 7.84 10.26 31.20
CA ALA A 198 8.39 9.39 32.23
C ALA A 198 7.33 8.74 33.12
N GLU A 199 6.18 9.39 33.35
CA GLU A 199 5.09 8.83 34.18
C GLU A 199 4.20 7.83 33.43
N GLY A 200 4.20 7.85 32.09
CA GLY A 200 3.40 6.95 31.26
C GLY A 200 4.05 5.61 30.90
N HIS A 201 5.28 5.36 31.33
CA HIS A 201 6.05 4.14 31.02
C HIS A 201 6.35 3.27 32.26
N GLY A 202 5.62 3.48 33.37
CA GLY A 202 5.73 2.74 34.63
C GLY A 202 4.61 1.74 34.86
#